data_AF-A0A1F3Y487-F1
#
_entry.id   AF-A0A1F3Y487-F1
#
_cell.length_a   1.000
_cell.length_b   1.000
_cell.length_c   1.000
_cell.angle_alpha   90.00
_cell.angle_beta   90.00
_cell.angle_gamma   90.00
#
_symmetry.space_group_name_H-M   'P 1'
#
loop_
_entity.id
_entity.type
_entity.pdbx_description
1 polymer ?
#
loop_
_entity_poly.entity_id
_entity_poly.type
_entity_poly.pdbx_seq_one_letter_code
_entity_poly.pdbx_strand_id
1 'polypeptide(L)'
;MTLCFVSILMPFAAYASGADYEYPELMVTPRASDRISQEAKQEAATKWTRHIPIQASALMTLVAGAIQFSAKDPGKDAEGRSPLFGIGAGGAWLVTSFLLSAYYNPYDSAQKSLAGMPARTQREQLTRERYAEEAIESAACLGRRLMWLSFMTNAGASAWMLSKATSGSMGMFVDIAAIAMAVTPVFFQYRWQSVAAEQRSYKKRIYGPVAAPLFLQDPASGKVGTGVSLTLAFN
;
A
#
# COMPACT_ATOMS: atom_id res chain seq x y z
N MET A 1 -74.13 28.85 22.68
CA MET A 1 -72.77 29.31 22.35
C MET A 1 -71.89 28.08 22.32
N THR A 2 -71.68 27.51 21.14
CA THR A 2 -70.97 26.23 20.97
C THR A 2 -70.01 26.41 19.82
N LEU A 3 -68.74 26.67 20.11
CA LEU A 3 -67.66 26.82 19.13
C LEU A 3 -67.02 25.44 18.93
N CYS A 4 -67.35 24.78 17.83
CA CYS A 4 -66.64 23.60 17.34
C CYS A 4 -65.32 24.03 16.68
N PHE A 5 -64.22 23.84 17.40
CA PHE A 5 -62.87 23.96 16.86
C PHE A 5 -62.56 22.67 16.08
N VAL A 6 -62.71 22.70 14.76
CA VAL A 6 -62.28 21.61 13.87
C VAL A 6 -60.77 21.77 13.64
N SER A 7 -59.98 21.09 14.47
CA SER A 7 -58.54 20.93 14.26
C SER A 7 -58.30 20.05 13.03
N ILE A 8 -57.89 20.68 11.93
CA ILE A 8 -57.41 20.00 10.72
C ILE A 8 -56.05 19.37 11.06
N LEU A 9 -56.06 18.11 11.48
CA LEU A 9 -54.89 17.24 11.47
C LEU A 9 -54.55 16.93 10.01
N MET A 10 -53.71 17.74 9.38
CA MET A 10 -53.03 17.29 8.15
C MET A 10 -52.07 16.16 8.54
N PRO A 11 -52.23 14.94 8.02
CA PRO A 11 -51.16 13.95 8.11
C PRO A 11 -50.00 14.48 7.27
N PHE A 12 -48.93 14.91 7.93
CA PHE A 12 -47.60 14.92 7.33
C PHE A 12 -47.24 13.46 7.03
N ALA A 13 -47.81 12.93 5.95
CA ALA A 13 -47.22 11.81 5.23
C ALA A 13 -45.94 12.37 4.62
N ALA A 14 -44.88 12.41 5.43
CA ALA A 14 -43.54 12.56 4.94
C ALA A 14 -43.34 11.40 3.97
N TYR A 15 -43.43 11.71 2.68
CA TYR A 15 -42.90 10.87 1.62
C TYR A 15 -41.40 10.76 1.89
N ALA A 16 -41.01 9.83 2.75
CA ALA A 16 -39.72 9.19 2.66
C ALA A 16 -39.77 8.35 1.38
N SER A 17 -39.75 9.02 0.22
CA SER A 17 -39.28 8.38 -1.00
C SER A 17 -37.93 7.81 -0.61
N GLY A 18 -37.78 6.48 -0.64
CA GLY A 18 -36.49 5.85 -0.41
C GLY A 18 -35.50 6.56 -1.33
N ALA A 19 -34.66 7.42 -0.76
CA ALA A 19 -33.64 8.09 -1.51
C ALA A 19 -32.81 6.95 -2.08
N ASP A 20 -32.85 6.77 -3.40
CA ASP A 20 -31.96 5.87 -4.08
C ASP A 20 -30.56 6.30 -3.65
N TYR A 21 -29.95 5.50 -2.76
CA TYR A 21 -28.65 5.82 -2.20
C TYR A 21 -27.68 5.68 -3.35
N GLU A 22 -27.34 6.80 -3.97
CA GLU A 22 -26.30 6.84 -4.98
C GLU A 22 -24.98 6.56 -4.28
N TYR A 23 -24.36 5.45 -4.64
CA TYR A 23 -23.07 5.02 -4.10
C TYR A 23 -21.96 5.49 -5.06
N PRO A 24 -21.34 6.67 -4.84
CA PRO A 24 -20.34 7.23 -5.75
C PRO A 24 -19.11 6.33 -5.92
N GLU A 25 -18.88 5.41 -4.97
CA GLU A 25 -17.88 4.34 -5.07
C GLU A 25 -18.10 3.39 -6.26
N LEU A 26 -19.34 3.23 -6.74
CA LEU A 26 -19.65 2.42 -7.93
C LEU A 26 -19.35 3.15 -9.25
N MET A 27 -19.15 4.47 -9.19
CA MET A 27 -18.82 5.34 -10.34
C MET A 27 -17.30 5.51 -10.52
N VAL A 28 -16.49 4.95 -9.61
CA VAL A 28 -15.02 5.00 -9.71
C VAL A 28 -14.53 4.20 -10.91
N THR A 29 -13.83 4.86 -11.83
CA THR A 29 -13.17 4.21 -12.97
C THR A 29 -11.64 4.34 -12.87
N PRO A 30 -10.88 3.22 -12.89
CA PRO A 30 -11.35 1.84 -12.83
C PRO A 30 -11.89 1.46 -11.45
N ARG A 31 -12.82 0.50 -11.40
CA ARG A 31 -13.32 -0.08 -10.15
C ARG A 31 -12.22 -0.87 -9.44
N ALA A 32 -12.38 -1.12 -8.14
CA ALA A 32 -11.41 -1.92 -7.39
C ALA A 32 -11.39 -3.36 -7.91
N SER A 33 -12.57 -3.91 -8.25
CA SER A 33 -12.70 -5.24 -8.85
C SER A 33 -12.01 -5.34 -10.23
N ASP A 34 -12.17 -4.33 -11.08
CA ASP A 34 -11.50 -4.25 -12.38
C ASP A 34 -9.97 -4.22 -12.22
N ARG A 35 -9.49 -3.41 -11.27
CA ARG A 35 -8.06 -3.30 -10.96
C ARG A 35 -7.49 -4.61 -10.46
N ILE A 36 -8.20 -5.35 -9.60
CA ILE A 36 -7.78 -6.70 -9.21
C ILE A 36 -7.67 -7.62 -10.41
N SER A 37 -8.61 -7.59 -11.36
CA SER A 37 -8.52 -8.43 -12.56
C SER A 37 -7.32 -8.06 -13.44
N GLN A 38 -6.99 -6.78 -13.56
CA GLN A 38 -5.80 -6.32 -14.29
C GLN A 38 -4.50 -6.75 -13.59
N GLU A 39 -4.41 -6.54 -12.28
CA GLU A 39 -3.23 -6.89 -11.49
C GLU A 39 -3.04 -8.40 -11.35
N ALA A 40 -4.11 -9.20 -11.31
CA ALA A 40 -4.02 -10.66 -11.31
C ALA A 40 -3.38 -11.20 -12.60
N LYS A 41 -3.67 -10.59 -13.76
CA LYS A 41 -3.00 -10.93 -15.03
C LYS A 41 -1.53 -10.54 -15.02
N GLN A 42 -1.20 -9.37 -14.47
CA GLN A 42 0.19 -8.89 -14.38
C GLN A 42 1.00 -9.63 -13.31
N GLU A 43 0.34 -10.18 -12.29
CA GLU A 43 0.95 -10.93 -11.19
C GLU A 43 1.68 -12.17 -11.67
N ALA A 44 1.08 -12.92 -12.61
CA ALA A 44 1.74 -14.06 -13.24
C ALA A 44 2.99 -13.64 -14.03
N ALA A 45 2.94 -12.50 -14.74
CA ALA A 45 4.05 -12.01 -15.55
C ALA A 45 5.21 -11.42 -14.72
N THR A 46 4.91 -10.84 -13.56
CA THR A 46 5.88 -10.15 -12.69
C THR A 46 6.32 -10.98 -11.48
N LYS A 47 6.02 -12.29 -11.50
CA LYS A 47 6.23 -13.22 -10.38
C LYS A 47 7.64 -13.10 -9.77
N TRP A 48 8.67 -13.09 -10.61
CA TRP A 48 10.07 -13.05 -10.18
C TRP A 48 10.62 -11.64 -9.95
N THR A 49 10.08 -10.64 -10.65
CA THR A 49 10.60 -9.27 -10.61
C THR A 49 10.00 -8.44 -9.48
N ARG A 50 8.85 -8.85 -8.95
CA ARG A 50 8.13 -8.13 -7.89
C ARG A 50 8.93 -7.92 -6.61
N HIS A 51 9.82 -8.86 -6.26
CA HIS A 51 10.58 -8.80 -5.02
C HIS A 51 12.03 -8.33 -5.21
N ILE A 52 12.38 -7.79 -6.39
CA ILE A 52 13.74 -7.32 -6.71
C ILE A 52 14.32 -6.39 -5.63
N PRO A 53 13.61 -5.39 -5.09
CA PRO A 53 14.21 -4.49 -4.10
C PRO A 53 14.69 -5.22 -2.83
N ILE A 54 13.92 -6.20 -2.34
CA ILE A 54 14.32 -7.04 -1.20
C ILE A 54 15.40 -8.04 -1.60
N GLN A 55 15.31 -8.64 -2.79
CA GLN A 55 16.30 -9.60 -3.28
C GLN A 55 17.68 -8.95 -3.46
N ALA A 56 17.74 -7.72 -3.99
CA ALA A 56 18.99 -7.00 -4.18
C ALA A 56 19.67 -6.69 -2.84
N SER A 57 18.90 -6.19 -1.86
CA SER A 57 19.36 -5.98 -0.49
C SER A 57 19.87 -7.27 0.15
N ALA A 58 19.06 -8.34 0.11
CA ALA A 58 19.38 -9.63 0.69
C ALA A 58 20.60 -10.31 0.05
N LEU A 59 20.72 -10.23 -1.28
CA LEU A 59 21.87 -10.74 -2.02
C LEU A 59 23.14 -9.99 -1.62
N MET A 60 23.08 -8.67 -1.48
CA MET A 60 24.24 -7.88 -1.07
C MET A 60 24.68 -8.21 0.36
N THR A 61 23.73 -8.37 1.30
CA THR A 61 24.02 -8.84 2.67
C THR A 61 24.63 -10.24 2.69
N LEU A 62 24.13 -11.15 1.85
CA LEU A 62 24.67 -12.51 1.71
C LEU A 62 26.11 -12.47 1.19
N VAL A 63 26.38 -11.68 0.15
CA VAL A 63 27.72 -11.51 -0.45
C VAL A 63 28.68 -10.91 0.57
N ALA A 64 28.24 -9.90 1.33
CA ALA A 64 29.02 -9.32 2.42
C ALA A 64 29.43 -10.38 3.46
N GLY A 65 28.46 -11.18 3.93
CA GLY A 65 28.73 -12.29 4.84
C GLY A 65 29.67 -13.34 4.23
N ALA A 66 29.51 -13.69 2.96
CA ALA A 66 30.39 -14.66 2.30
C ALA A 66 31.83 -14.15 2.16
N ILE A 67 32.03 -12.89 1.78
CA ILE A 67 33.36 -12.27 1.67
C ILE A 67 34.00 -12.18 3.06
N GLN A 68 33.27 -11.72 4.07
CA GLN A 68 33.81 -11.60 5.43
C GLN A 68 34.13 -12.96 6.05
N PHE A 69 33.40 -14.02 5.68
CA PHE A 69 33.71 -15.40 6.10
C PHE A 69 35.07 -15.85 5.58
N SER A 70 35.42 -15.49 4.34
CA SER A 70 36.73 -15.80 3.75
C SER A 70 37.88 -14.97 4.32
N ALA A 71 37.58 -13.75 4.82
CA ALA A 71 38.56 -12.79 5.33
C ALA A 71 38.58 -12.73 6.88
N LYS A 72 38.27 -13.84 7.55
CA LYS A 72 38.12 -13.89 9.01
C LYS A 72 39.42 -13.47 9.72
N ASP A 73 39.33 -12.42 10.53
CA ASP A 73 40.37 -11.99 11.45
C ASP A 73 40.07 -12.51 12.86
N PRO A 74 40.84 -13.47 13.40
CA PRO A 74 40.61 -14.05 14.73
C PRO A 74 40.64 -13.02 15.86
N GLY A 75 41.30 -11.87 15.68
CA GLY A 75 41.42 -10.84 16.71
C GLY A 75 40.15 -10.01 16.94
N LYS A 76 39.30 -9.86 15.92
CA LYS A 76 38.07 -9.04 16.00
C LYS A 76 36.78 -9.86 16.11
N ASP A 77 36.79 -11.07 15.57
CA ASP A 77 35.67 -12.01 15.62
C ASP A 77 36.18 -13.44 15.86
N ALA A 78 36.63 -13.70 17.08
CA ALA A 78 37.18 -15.01 17.47
C ALA A 78 36.21 -16.16 17.15
N GLU A 79 34.93 -15.96 17.43
CA GLU A 79 33.89 -16.97 17.20
C GLU A 79 33.43 -17.06 15.74
N GLY A 80 33.74 -16.08 14.89
CA GLY A 80 33.34 -16.05 13.48
C GLY A 80 31.83 -15.98 13.28
N ARG A 81 31.12 -15.36 14.22
CA ARG A 81 29.65 -15.29 14.19
C ARG A 81 29.15 -14.17 13.28
N SER A 82 29.95 -13.12 13.06
CA SER A 82 29.56 -11.98 12.24
C SER A 82 29.20 -12.33 10.80
N PRO A 83 30.01 -13.11 10.07
CA PRO A 83 29.72 -13.42 8.67
C PRO A 83 28.55 -14.40 8.54
N LEU A 84 28.37 -15.29 9.53
CA LEU A 84 27.25 -16.23 9.57
C LEU A 84 25.90 -15.52 9.69
N PHE A 85 25.84 -14.36 10.36
CA PHE A 85 24.60 -13.60 10.44
C PHE A 85 24.28 -12.86 9.15
N GLY A 86 25.29 -12.34 8.44
CA GLY A 86 25.08 -11.82 7.08
C GLY A 86 24.58 -12.89 6.12
N ILE A 87 25.23 -14.07 6.13
CA ILE A 87 24.80 -15.22 5.33
C ILE A 87 23.39 -15.67 5.72
N GLY A 88 23.11 -15.78 7.02
CA GLY A 88 21.82 -16.19 7.55
C GLY A 88 20.70 -15.21 7.20
N ALA A 89 20.89 -13.92 7.46
CA ALA A 89 19.91 -12.89 7.18
C ALA A 89 19.64 -12.74 5.67
N GLY A 90 20.70 -12.63 4.86
CA GLY A 90 20.59 -12.51 3.41
C GLY A 90 19.97 -13.77 2.77
N GLY A 91 20.45 -14.95 3.15
CA GLY A 91 19.92 -16.23 2.68
C GLY A 91 18.45 -16.44 3.06
N ALA A 92 18.08 -16.15 4.30
CA ALA A 92 16.69 -16.26 4.76
C ALA A 92 15.74 -15.35 3.97
N TRP A 93 16.17 -14.13 3.63
CA TRP A 93 15.36 -13.22 2.82
C TRP A 93 15.25 -13.66 1.36
N LEU A 94 16.32 -14.19 0.77
CA LEU A 94 16.26 -14.76 -0.58
C LEU A 94 15.26 -15.92 -0.64
N VAL A 95 15.36 -16.88 0.28
CA VAL A 95 14.42 -18.00 0.39
C VAL A 95 12.99 -17.50 0.63
N THR A 96 12.81 -16.56 1.56
CA THR A 96 11.48 -15.97 1.84
C THR A 96 10.89 -15.28 0.61
N SER A 97 11.70 -14.51 -0.12
CA SER A 97 11.25 -13.83 -1.34
C SER A 97 10.90 -14.82 -2.44
N PHE A 98 11.64 -15.92 -2.56
CA PHE A 98 11.36 -17.00 -3.50
C PHE A 98 10.04 -17.70 -3.15
N LEU A 99 9.83 -18.06 -1.87
CA LEU A 99 8.59 -18.68 -1.40
C LEU A 99 7.39 -17.75 -1.57
N LEU A 100 7.53 -16.46 -1.24
CA LEU A 100 6.48 -15.46 -1.48
C LEU A 100 6.15 -15.36 -2.96
N SER A 101 7.17 -15.29 -3.82
CA SER A 101 6.96 -15.26 -5.28
C SER A 101 6.24 -16.52 -5.76
N ALA A 102 6.61 -17.70 -5.24
CA ALA A 102 6.06 -18.98 -5.67
C ALA A 102 4.59 -19.18 -5.24
N TYR A 103 4.27 -18.86 -4.00
CA TYR A 103 3.04 -19.28 -3.33
C TYR A 103 2.06 -18.14 -3.01
N TYR A 104 2.51 -16.88 -2.96
CA TYR A 104 1.67 -15.76 -2.55
C TYR A 104 1.26 -14.88 -3.74
N ASN A 105 0.03 -15.12 -4.23
CA ASN A 105 -0.60 -14.40 -5.33
C ASN A 105 -1.90 -13.74 -4.85
N PRO A 106 -1.82 -12.59 -4.14
CA PRO A 106 -2.99 -11.98 -3.50
C PRO A 106 -4.06 -11.53 -4.50
N TYR A 107 -3.67 -11.06 -5.69
CA TYR A 107 -4.62 -10.54 -6.66
C TYR A 107 -5.34 -11.68 -7.41
N ASP A 108 -4.64 -12.74 -7.81
CA ASP A 108 -5.27 -13.93 -8.39
C ASP A 108 -6.24 -14.59 -7.39
N SER A 109 -5.83 -14.73 -6.13
CA SER A 109 -6.70 -15.26 -5.07
C SER A 109 -7.94 -14.39 -4.87
N ALA A 110 -7.76 -13.07 -4.75
CA ALA A 110 -8.88 -12.14 -4.60
C ALA A 110 -9.80 -12.13 -5.84
N GLN A 111 -9.26 -12.26 -7.04
CA GLN A 111 -10.05 -12.35 -8.27
C GLN A 111 -10.96 -13.59 -8.26
N LYS A 112 -10.45 -14.75 -7.84
CA LYS A 112 -11.23 -15.99 -7.71
C LYS A 112 -12.36 -15.83 -6.69
N SER A 113 -12.08 -15.21 -5.54
CA SER A 113 -13.11 -14.89 -4.54
C SER A 113 -14.17 -13.94 -5.09
N LEU A 114 -13.76 -12.88 -5.79
CA LEU A 114 -14.66 -11.90 -6.41
C LEU A 114 -15.52 -12.48 -7.53
N ALA A 115 -15.03 -13.50 -8.25
CA ALA A 115 -15.80 -14.19 -9.28
C ALA A 115 -16.96 -15.00 -8.71
N GLY A 116 -16.84 -15.46 -7.46
CA GLY A 116 -17.90 -16.18 -6.74
C GLY A 116 -18.93 -15.28 -6.05
N MET A 117 -18.72 -13.96 -6.00
CA MET A 117 -19.62 -13.03 -5.32
C MET A 117 -20.78 -12.60 -6.23
N PRO A 118 -22.02 -12.51 -5.72
CA PRO A 118 -23.14 -11.96 -6.48
C PRO A 118 -22.93 -10.47 -6.74
N ALA A 119 -23.49 -9.96 -7.84
CA ALA A 119 -23.36 -8.57 -8.27
C ALA A 119 -24.66 -8.01 -8.91
N ARG A 120 -25.81 -8.60 -8.54
CA ARG A 120 -27.10 -8.27 -9.17
C ARG A 120 -27.68 -6.99 -8.60
N THR A 121 -27.60 -6.82 -7.29
CA THR A 121 -28.11 -5.61 -6.61
C THR A 121 -27.00 -4.58 -6.38
N GLN A 122 -27.35 -3.30 -6.26
CA GLN A 122 -26.38 -2.24 -5.92
C GLN A 122 -25.64 -2.54 -4.61
N ARG A 123 -26.36 -3.06 -3.61
CA ARG A 123 -25.77 -3.49 -2.33
C ARG A 123 -24.75 -4.59 -2.52
N GLU A 124 -25.04 -5.59 -3.35
CA GLU A 124 -24.09 -6.68 -3.66
C GLU A 124 -22.87 -6.16 -4.40
N GLN A 125 -23.05 -5.28 -5.39
CA GLN A 125 -21.94 -4.63 -6.10
C GLN A 125 -21.06 -3.86 -5.13
N LEU A 126 -21.66 -3.12 -4.21
CA LEU A 126 -20.95 -2.39 -3.19
C LEU A 126 -20.13 -3.30 -2.27
N THR A 127 -20.73 -4.40 -1.79
CA THR A 127 -20.01 -5.38 -0.99
C THR A 127 -18.83 -5.97 -1.75
N ARG A 128 -19.02 -6.27 -3.03
CA ARG A 128 -17.97 -6.77 -3.93
C ARG A 128 -16.82 -5.76 -4.08
N GLU A 129 -17.13 -4.48 -4.29
CA GLU A 129 -16.10 -3.44 -4.39
C GLU A 129 -15.35 -3.22 -3.07
N ARG A 130 -16.05 -3.23 -1.92
CA ARG A 130 -15.39 -3.11 -0.60
C ARG A 130 -14.44 -4.28 -0.33
N TYR A 131 -14.85 -5.50 -0.67
CA TYR A 131 -13.97 -6.66 -0.56
C TYR A 131 -12.74 -6.54 -1.47
N ALA A 132 -12.92 -6.06 -2.70
CA ALA A 132 -11.82 -5.80 -3.61
C ALA A 132 -10.84 -4.75 -3.04
N GLU A 133 -11.34 -3.67 -2.46
CA GLU A 133 -10.49 -2.65 -1.83
C GLU A 133 -9.70 -3.20 -0.63
N GLU A 134 -10.34 -4.01 0.21
CA GLU A 134 -9.68 -4.65 1.35
C GLU A 134 -8.55 -5.60 0.90
N ALA A 135 -8.77 -6.35 -0.19
CA ALA A 135 -7.74 -7.19 -0.78
C ALA A 135 -6.53 -6.36 -1.30
N ILE A 136 -6.78 -5.22 -1.95
CA ILE A 136 -5.71 -4.31 -2.39
C ILE A 136 -4.94 -3.74 -1.18
N GLU A 137 -5.65 -3.30 -0.14
CA GLU A 137 -5.04 -2.68 1.03
C GLU A 137 -4.25 -3.67 1.88
N SER A 138 -4.76 -4.90 2.04
CA SER A 138 -4.06 -5.96 2.78
C SER A 138 -2.74 -6.34 2.12
N ALA A 139 -2.70 -6.47 0.78
CA ALA A 139 -1.47 -6.69 0.02
C ALA A 139 -0.47 -5.54 0.20
N ALA A 140 -0.94 -4.28 0.15
CA ALA A 140 -0.10 -3.11 0.38
C ALA A 140 0.46 -3.05 1.81
N CYS A 141 -0.35 -3.41 2.80
CA CYS A 141 0.07 -3.48 4.20
C CYS A 141 1.18 -4.52 4.39
N LEU A 142 1.03 -5.71 3.81
CA LEU A 142 2.07 -6.74 3.83
C LEU A 142 3.34 -6.23 3.14
N GLY A 143 3.22 -5.61 1.97
CA GLY A 143 4.36 -5.02 1.26
C GLY A 143 5.14 -4.00 2.09
N ARG A 144 4.44 -3.11 2.82
CA ARG A 144 5.07 -2.14 3.74
C ARG A 144 5.79 -2.81 4.89
N ARG A 145 5.18 -3.85 5.48
CA ARG A 145 5.80 -4.62 6.58
C ARG A 145 7.05 -5.34 6.10
N LEU A 146 7.00 -6.01 4.95
CA LEU A 146 8.15 -6.70 4.37
C LEU A 146 9.29 -5.74 4.02
N MET A 147 8.96 -4.57 3.46
CA MET A 147 9.93 -3.51 3.16
C MET A 147 10.70 -3.08 4.40
N TRP A 148 9.99 -2.70 5.47
CA TRP A 148 10.63 -2.25 6.71
C TRP A 148 11.36 -3.39 7.43
N LEU A 149 10.78 -4.59 7.48
CA LEU A 149 11.44 -5.75 8.09
C LEU A 149 12.74 -6.08 7.37
N SER A 150 12.72 -6.09 6.02
CA SER A 150 13.90 -6.36 5.19
C SER A 150 14.96 -5.27 5.35
N PHE A 151 14.58 -4.00 5.29
CA PHE A 151 15.49 -2.89 5.54
C PHE A 151 16.19 -3.03 6.90
N MET A 152 15.41 -3.18 7.98
CA MET A 152 15.96 -3.23 9.34
C MET A 152 16.87 -4.44 9.58
N THR A 153 16.49 -5.62 9.08
CA THR A 153 17.27 -6.85 9.28
C THR A 153 18.55 -6.87 8.44
N ASN A 154 18.50 -6.45 7.17
CA ASN A 154 19.69 -6.37 6.32
C ASN A 154 20.63 -5.25 6.78
N ALA A 155 20.11 -4.04 7.04
CA ALA A 155 20.93 -2.94 7.56
C ALA A 155 21.55 -3.29 8.91
N GLY A 156 20.77 -3.92 9.81
CA GLY A 156 21.26 -4.39 11.11
C GLY A 156 22.35 -5.46 10.99
N ALA A 157 22.16 -6.44 10.11
CA ALA A 157 23.16 -7.47 9.84
C ALA A 157 24.46 -6.88 9.28
N SER A 158 24.37 -6.01 8.26
CA SER A 158 25.53 -5.36 7.67
C SER A 158 26.22 -4.38 8.61
N ALA A 159 25.49 -3.64 9.44
CA ALA A 159 26.08 -2.78 10.47
C ALA A 159 26.82 -3.60 11.55
N TRP A 160 26.28 -4.76 11.92
CA TRP A 160 26.94 -5.65 12.86
C TRP A 160 28.23 -6.24 12.27
N MET A 161 28.19 -6.70 11.03
CA MET A 161 29.37 -7.14 10.27
C MET A 161 30.42 -6.04 10.16
N LEU A 162 30.01 -4.82 9.81
CA LEU A 162 30.89 -3.65 9.71
C LEU A 162 31.60 -3.35 11.04
N SER A 163 30.90 -3.47 12.17
CA SER A 163 31.47 -3.24 13.50
C SER A 163 32.61 -4.22 13.86
N LYS A 164 32.68 -5.36 13.17
CA LYS A 164 33.69 -6.41 13.36
C LYS A 164 34.72 -6.44 12.23
N ALA A 165 34.53 -5.67 11.16
CA ALA A 165 35.44 -5.64 10.03
C ALA A 165 36.80 -5.00 10.38
N THR A 166 37.84 -5.44 9.70
CA THR A 166 39.17 -4.82 9.77
C THR A 166 39.18 -3.55 8.93
N SER A 167 39.69 -2.44 9.49
CA SER A 167 39.69 -1.14 8.83
C SER A 167 40.48 -1.20 7.53
N GLY A 168 39.90 -0.69 6.44
CA GLY A 168 40.51 -0.73 5.11
C GLY A 168 40.47 -2.09 4.40
N SER A 169 39.84 -3.11 5.00
CA SER A 169 39.65 -4.40 4.34
C SER A 169 38.54 -4.34 3.29
N MET A 170 38.57 -5.26 2.31
CA MET A 170 37.48 -5.42 1.34
C MET A 170 36.13 -5.69 2.05
N GLY A 171 36.13 -6.45 3.15
CA GLY A 171 34.93 -6.73 3.95
C GLY A 171 34.25 -5.44 4.43
N MET A 172 35.02 -4.47 4.94
CA MET A 172 34.49 -3.18 5.37
C MET A 172 33.78 -2.43 4.22
N PHE A 173 34.38 -2.39 3.03
CA PHE A 173 33.78 -1.73 1.87
C PHE A 173 32.49 -2.40 1.43
N VAL A 174 32.47 -3.74 1.42
CA VAL A 174 31.30 -4.53 1.02
C VAL A 174 30.19 -4.40 2.05
N ASP A 175 30.50 -4.34 3.35
CA ASP A 175 29.53 -4.09 4.41
C ASP A 175 28.88 -2.71 4.28
N ILE A 176 29.66 -1.67 3.97
CA ILE A 176 29.14 -0.31 3.71
C ILE A 176 28.21 -0.33 2.49
N ALA A 177 28.62 -1.00 1.41
CA ALA A 177 27.78 -1.16 0.22
C ALA A 177 26.49 -1.95 0.53
N ALA A 178 26.56 -2.97 1.39
CA ALA A 178 25.39 -3.72 1.83
C ALA A 178 24.42 -2.86 2.66
N ILE A 179 24.91 -2.00 3.56
CA ILE A 179 24.07 -1.02 4.28
C ILE A 179 23.38 -0.07 3.29
N ALA A 180 24.10 0.43 2.29
CA ALA A 180 23.51 1.32 1.27
C ALA A 180 22.41 0.59 0.46
N MET A 181 22.68 -0.66 0.05
CA MET A 181 21.72 -1.50 -0.66
C MET A 181 20.55 -1.95 0.24
N ALA A 182 20.72 -1.99 1.56
CA ALA A 182 19.62 -2.27 2.47
C ALA A 182 18.50 -1.21 2.38
N VAL A 183 18.82 0.01 1.96
CA VAL A 183 17.86 1.11 1.74
C VAL A 183 17.06 0.95 0.44
N THR A 184 17.48 0.09 -0.50
CA THR A 184 16.81 -0.11 -1.79
C THR A 184 15.29 -0.33 -1.68
N PRO A 185 14.75 -1.18 -0.79
CA PRO A 185 13.31 -1.35 -0.63
C PRO A 185 12.54 -0.08 -0.26
N VAL A 186 13.19 0.89 0.40
CA VAL A 186 12.57 2.16 0.83
C VAL A 186 12.39 3.10 -0.36
N PHE A 187 13.37 3.16 -1.26
CA PHE A 187 13.29 3.99 -2.47
C PHE A 187 12.45 3.35 -3.58
N PHE A 188 12.50 2.03 -3.71
CA PHE A 188 11.77 1.28 -4.73
C PHE A 188 10.55 0.61 -4.11
N GLN A 189 9.42 1.32 -4.19
CA GLN A 189 8.15 0.86 -3.63
C GLN A 189 7.70 -0.46 -4.26
N TYR A 190 7.15 -1.33 -3.42
CA TYR A 190 6.48 -2.55 -3.87
C TYR A 190 5.29 -2.21 -4.78
N ARG A 191 5.08 -2.99 -5.84
CA ARG A 191 3.90 -2.89 -6.72
C ARG A 191 2.59 -2.90 -5.92
N TRP A 192 2.51 -3.71 -4.86
CA TRP A 192 1.34 -3.73 -3.98
C TRP A 192 1.03 -2.37 -3.35
N GLN A 193 2.07 -1.63 -2.99
CA GLN A 193 1.92 -0.29 -2.41
C GLN A 193 1.50 0.73 -3.47
N SER A 194 2.11 0.68 -4.66
CA SER A 194 1.76 1.62 -5.75
C SER A 194 0.32 1.43 -6.21
N VAL A 195 -0.13 0.18 -6.38
CA VAL A 195 -1.52 -0.15 -6.77
C VAL A 195 -2.53 0.40 -5.74
N ALA A 196 -2.26 0.24 -4.45
CA ALA A 196 -3.12 0.79 -3.41
C ALA A 196 -3.09 2.33 -3.37
N ALA A 197 -1.92 2.94 -3.56
CA ALA A 197 -1.79 4.40 -3.62
C ALA A 197 -2.55 4.99 -4.83
N GLU A 198 -2.45 4.33 -5.99
CA GLU A 198 -3.22 4.65 -7.19
C GLU A 198 -4.72 4.53 -6.91
N GLN A 199 -5.19 3.41 -6.35
CA GLN A 199 -6.60 3.21 -6.01
C GLN A 199 -7.14 4.32 -5.10
N ARG A 200 -6.39 4.68 -4.05
CA ARG A 200 -6.76 5.79 -3.16
C ARG A 200 -6.77 7.13 -3.90
N SER A 201 -5.86 7.36 -4.85
CA SER A 201 -5.86 8.57 -5.68
C SER A 201 -7.13 8.68 -6.52
N TYR A 202 -7.57 7.60 -7.15
CA TYR A 202 -8.84 7.57 -7.90
C TYR A 202 -10.04 7.85 -7.01
N LYS A 203 -10.12 7.22 -5.82
CA LYS A 203 -11.19 7.52 -4.86
C LYS A 203 -11.18 8.99 -4.44
N LYS A 204 -10.00 9.55 -4.14
CA LYS A 204 -9.87 10.97 -3.75
C LYS A 204 -10.34 11.94 -4.84
N ARG A 205 -10.33 11.56 -6.12
CA ARG A 205 -10.85 12.41 -7.20
C ARG A 205 -12.38 12.53 -7.17
N ILE A 206 -13.08 11.55 -6.60
CA ILE A 206 -14.55 11.52 -6.50
C ILE A 206 -15.02 12.09 -5.16
N TYR A 207 -14.25 11.87 -4.09
CA TYR A 207 -14.56 12.39 -2.75
C TYR A 207 -13.83 13.70 -2.41
N GLY A 208 -13.07 14.26 -3.35
CA GLY A 208 -12.28 15.46 -3.13
C GLY A 208 -13.18 16.71 -3.10
N PRO A 209 -12.94 17.67 -2.19
CA PRO A 209 -13.64 18.95 -2.27
C PRO A 209 -13.28 19.60 -3.61
N VAL A 210 -14.30 19.97 -4.38
CA VAL A 210 -14.11 20.82 -5.56
C VAL A 210 -13.96 22.23 -5.00
N ALA A 211 -12.71 22.69 -4.91
CA ALA A 211 -12.42 24.07 -4.57
C ALA A 211 -12.90 24.94 -5.75
N ALA A 212 -14.10 25.49 -5.62
CA ALA A 212 -14.63 26.45 -6.57
C ALA A 212 -14.27 27.85 -6.07
N PRO A 213 -13.61 28.69 -6.89
CA PRO A 213 -13.45 30.10 -6.56
C PRO A 213 -14.86 30.70 -6.47
N LEU A 214 -15.22 31.19 -5.28
CA LEU A 214 -16.51 31.82 -5.06
C LEU A 214 -16.28 33.32 -4.99
N PHE A 215 -16.76 34.01 -6.01
CA PHE A 215 -16.81 35.47 -6.02
C PHE A 215 -18.04 35.86 -5.21
N LEU A 216 -17.84 36.15 -3.92
CA LEU A 216 -18.89 36.67 -3.06
C LEU A 216 -18.89 38.19 -3.19
N GLN A 217 -19.98 38.73 -3.72
CA GLN A 217 -20.20 40.16 -3.73
C GLN A 217 -20.70 40.57 -2.34
N ASP A 218 -19.94 41.40 -1.64
CA ASP A 218 -20.34 41.91 -0.33
C ASP A 218 -21.56 42.83 -0.49
N PRO A 219 -22.73 42.47 0.08
CA PRO A 219 -23.96 43.22 -0.11
C PRO A 219 -23.91 44.63 0.52
N ALA A 220 -22.99 44.89 1.45
CA ALA A 220 -22.84 46.21 2.07
C ALA A 220 -21.87 47.14 1.33
N SER A 221 -20.78 46.60 0.76
CA SER A 221 -19.74 47.40 0.10
C SER A 221 -19.73 47.33 -1.42
N GLY A 222 -20.48 46.39 -2.03
CA GLY A 222 -20.50 46.14 -3.47
C GLY A 222 -19.18 45.58 -4.02
N LYS A 223 -18.17 45.37 -3.17
CA LYS A 223 -16.87 44.84 -3.55
C LYS A 223 -16.93 43.33 -3.68
N VAL A 224 -16.25 42.79 -4.68
CA VAL A 224 -16.11 41.35 -4.87
C VAL A 224 -14.98 40.86 -3.97
N GLY A 225 -15.32 40.09 -2.94
CA GLY A 225 -14.36 39.35 -2.14
C GLY A 225 -14.04 38.01 -2.81
N THR A 226 -12.75 37.68 -2.91
CA THR A 226 -12.33 36.34 -3.30
C THR A 226 -12.44 35.40 -2.11
N GLY A 227 -13.38 34.46 -2.15
CA GLY A 227 -13.51 33.37 -1.18
C GLY A 227 -13.21 32.02 -1.82
N VAL A 228 -12.80 31.05 -1.00
CA VAL A 228 -12.77 29.64 -1.40
C VAL A 228 -13.98 28.96 -0.77
N SER A 229 -14.87 28.44 -1.61
CA SER A 229 -15.91 27.51 -1.15
C SER A 229 -15.40 26.09 -1.31
N LEU A 230 -15.41 25.34 -0.22
CA LEU A 230 -15.18 23.91 -0.24
C LEU A 230 -16.54 23.24 -0.36
N THR A 231 -16.94 22.90 -1.59
CA THR A 231 -18.13 22.08 -1.81
C THR A 231 -17.68 20.63 -2.03
N LEU A 232 -18.25 19.71 -1.26
CA LEU A 232 -18.15 18.28 -1.54
C LEU A 232 -19.05 18.02 -2.75
N ALA A 233 -18.45 17.95 -3.94
CA ALA A 233 -19.16 17.53 -5.13
C ALA A 233 -19.10 16.00 -5.20
N PHE A 234 -20.27 15.36 -5.19
CA PHE A 234 -20.42 13.96 -5.51
C PHE A 234 -20.86 13.93 -6.99
N ASN A 235 -19.97 13.44 -7.88
CA ASN A 235 -20.26 13.24 -9.30
C ASN A 235 -20.74 11.80 -9.57
#